data_AF-A0AA96QDL8-F1
#
_entry.id   AF-A0AA96QDL8-F1
#
_cell.length_a   1.000
_cell.length_b   1.000
_cell.length_c   1.000
_cell.angle_alpha   90.00
_cell.angle_beta   90.00
_cell.angle_gamma   90.00
#
_symmetry.space_group_name_H-M   'P 1'
#
loop_
_entity.id
_entity.type
_entity.pdbx_description
1 polymer ?
#
loop_
_entity_poly.entity_id
_entity_poly.type
_entity_poly.pdbx_seq_one_letter_code
_entity_poly.pdbx_strand_id
1 'polypeptide(L)'
;MRSLTSLHGAATAAYALALVVAPGLLVRPSGLPDTAATRTLVRALGARDAVLGAAVAVAPRGRPRELAAAARVLCDVTDAAVFPLAVPGPARAAAVAASAATWGALALAAAVLDRRAGR
;
A
#
# COMPACT_ATOMS: atom_id res chain seq x y z
N MET A 1 -21.57 5.20 9.56
CA MET A 1 -20.72 4.02 9.27
C MET A 1 -19.44 4.50 8.61
N ARG A 2 -18.25 4.05 9.06
CA ARG A 2 -16.98 4.34 8.36
C ARG A 2 -17.05 3.68 6.97
N SER A 3 -16.63 4.39 5.93
CA SER A 3 -16.70 3.89 4.56
C SER A 3 -15.65 2.78 4.35
N LEU A 4 -15.84 1.90 3.37
CA LEU A 4 -14.85 0.86 3.05
C LEU A 4 -13.49 1.47 2.68
N THR A 5 -13.52 2.57 1.95
CA THR A 5 -12.34 3.37 1.57
C THR A 5 -11.61 3.87 2.81
N SER A 6 -12.35 4.40 3.79
CA SER A 6 -11.75 4.91 5.03
C SER A 6 -11.13 3.78 5.85
N LEU A 7 -11.78 2.61 5.90
CA LEU A 7 -11.27 1.42 6.59
C LEU A 7 -10.01 0.89 5.91
N HIS A 8 -10.01 0.80 4.58
CA HIS A 8 -8.81 0.42 3.81
C HIS A 8 -7.65 1.39 4.08
N GLY A 9 -7.90 2.70 4.05
CA GLY A 9 -6.87 3.70 4.37
C GLY A 9 -6.26 3.50 5.75
N ALA A 10 -7.09 3.21 6.75
CA ALA A 10 -6.61 2.94 8.11
C ALA A 10 -5.78 1.64 8.19
N ALA A 11 -6.21 0.58 7.50
CA ALA A 11 -5.48 -0.68 7.43
C ALA A 11 -4.11 -0.50 6.76
N THR A 12 -4.07 0.23 5.64
CA THR A 12 -2.81 0.57 4.96
C THR A 12 -1.90 1.38 5.86
N ALA A 13 -2.43 2.40 6.54
CA ALA A 13 -1.62 3.24 7.43
C ALA A 13 -1.00 2.43 8.59
N ALA A 14 -1.79 1.55 9.20
CA ALA A 14 -1.32 0.68 10.28
C ALA A 14 -0.23 -0.30 9.81
N TYR A 15 -0.45 -0.98 8.67
CA TYR A 15 0.54 -1.90 8.12
C TYR A 15 1.82 -1.18 7.71
N ALA A 16 1.70 -0.02 7.06
CA ALA A 16 2.83 0.77 6.61
C ALA A 16 3.67 1.31 7.79
N LEU A 17 3.04 1.74 8.88
CA LEU A 17 3.74 2.08 10.13
C LEU A 17 4.50 0.88 10.71
N ALA A 18 3.92 -0.33 10.65
CA ALA A 18 4.64 -1.53 11.05
C ALA A 18 5.91 -1.75 10.20
N LEU A 19 5.88 -1.44 8.90
CA LEU A 19 7.08 -1.50 8.04
C LEU A 19 8.13 -0.42 8.40
N VAL A 20 7.70 0.77 8.83
CA VAL A 20 8.62 1.83 9.31
C VAL A 20 9.38 1.38 10.56
N VAL A 21 8.66 0.80 11.53
CA VAL A 21 9.24 0.34 12.80
C VAL A 21 10.06 -0.94 12.58
N ALA A 22 9.51 -1.89 11.83
CA ALA A 22 10.06 -3.23 11.63
C ALA A 22 10.17 -3.57 10.13
N PRO A 23 11.14 -2.99 9.39
CA PRO A 23 11.28 -3.21 7.95
C PRO A 23 11.53 -4.68 7.56
N GLY A 24 12.04 -5.49 8.50
CA GLY A 24 12.21 -6.93 8.32
C GLY A 24 10.92 -7.69 7.95
N LEU A 25 9.75 -7.12 8.26
CA LEU A 25 8.44 -7.66 7.87
C LEU A 25 8.25 -7.74 6.35
N LEU A 26 8.92 -6.87 5.58
CA LEU A 26 8.89 -6.90 4.11
C LEU A 26 10.21 -7.42 3.52
N VAL A 27 11.36 -7.03 4.09
CA VAL A 27 12.69 -7.42 3.58
C VAL A 27 12.88 -8.93 3.57
N ARG A 28 12.52 -9.63 4.65
CA ARG A 28 12.73 -11.08 4.77
C ARG A 28 11.86 -11.90 3.80
N PRO A 29 10.53 -11.71 3.72
CA PRO A 29 9.70 -12.49 2.79
C PRO A 29 9.98 -12.16 1.32
N SER A 30 10.42 -10.94 1.00
CA SER A 30 10.87 -10.59 -0.35
C SER A 30 12.21 -11.22 -0.73
N GLY A 31 12.94 -11.82 0.22
CA GLY A 31 14.26 -12.41 -0.03
C GLY A 31 15.33 -11.38 -0.38
N LEU A 32 15.07 -10.09 -0.16
CA LEU A 32 16.04 -9.02 -0.35
C LEU A 32 17.13 -9.10 0.73
N PRO A 33 18.39 -8.74 0.41
CA PRO A 33 19.43 -8.62 1.42
C PRO A 33 19.05 -7.61 2.50
N ASP A 34 19.17 -8.01 3.78
CA ASP A 34 18.87 -7.14 4.93
C ASP A 34 20.02 -6.16 5.22
N THR A 35 20.16 -5.18 4.33
CA THR A 35 21.17 -4.12 4.40
C THR A 35 20.57 -2.82 4.95
N ALA A 36 21.42 -1.88 5.35
CA ALA A 36 20.97 -0.55 5.74
C ALA A 36 20.20 0.15 4.61
N ALA A 37 20.65 0.03 3.36
CA ALA A 37 19.97 0.60 2.19
C ALA A 37 18.57 0.01 1.99
N THR A 38 18.43 -1.33 2.03
CA THR A 38 17.13 -2.00 1.90
C THR A 38 16.18 -1.59 3.03
N ARG A 39 16.66 -1.55 4.28
CA ARG A 39 15.85 -1.11 5.42
C ARG A 39 15.41 0.35 5.28
N THR A 40 16.29 1.24 4.83
CA THR A 40 15.96 2.65 4.59
C THR A 40 14.91 2.80 3.50
N LEU A 41 15.03 2.07 2.38
CA LEU A 41 14.04 2.06 1.31
C LEU A 41 12.67 1.60 1.83
N VAL A 42 12.61 0.48 2.56
CA VAL A 42 11.35 -0.02 3.13
C VAL A 42 10.73 0.98 4.10
N ARG A 43 11.53 1.67 4.92
CA ARG A 43 11.01 2.73 5.80
C ARG A 43 10.48 3.93 5.02
N ALA A 44 11.16 4.35 3.96
CA ALA A 44 10.71 5.46 3.13
C ALA A 44 9.37 5.13 2.45
N LEU A 45 9.23 3.92 1.91
CA LEU A 45 7.99 3.41 1.33
C LEU A 45 6.88 3.28 2.38
N GLY A 46 7.20 2.72 3.55
CA GLY A 46 6.27 2.64 4.67
C GLY A 46 5.80 4.02 5.13
N ALA A 47 6.67 5.04 5.17
CA ALA A 47 6.28 6.40 5.51
C ALA A 47 5.36 7.03 4.45
N ARG A 48 5.68 6.86 3.16
CA ARG A 48 4.83 7.28 2.02
C ARG A 48 3.44 6.66 2.14
N ASP A 49 3.38 5.36 2.36
CA ASP A 49 2.15 4.59 2.40
C ASP A 49 1.34 4.89 3.66
N ALA A 50 2.00 5.16 4.79
CA ALA A 50 1.36 5.60 6.02
C ALA A 50 0.66 6.95 5.84
N VAL A 51 1.34 7.91 5.20
CA VAL A 51 0.76 9.24 4.91
C VAL A 51 -0.42 9.14 3.95
N LEU A 52 -0.27 8.38 2.85
CA LEU A 52 -1.37 8.18 1.89
C LEU A 52 -2.55 7.43 2.52
N GLY A 53 -2.30 6.37 3.27
CA GLY A 53 -3.33 5.62 3.99
C GLY A 53 -4.09 6.50 4.99
N ALA A 54 -3.36 7.31 5.77
CA ALA A 54 -3.96 8.26 6.70
C ALA A 54 -4.81 9.30 5.96
N ALA A 55 -4.31 9.86 4.85
CA ALA A 55 -5.06 10.80 4.01
C ALA A 55 -6.37 10.17 3.50
N VAL A 56 -6.34 8.94 3.00
CA VAL A 56 -7.53 8.19 2.57
C VAL A 56 -8.50 7.96 3.74
N ALA A 57 -7.98 7.64 4.93
CA ALA A 57 -8.77 7.33 6.11
C ALA A 57 -9.54 8.55 6.66
N VAL A 58 -8.93 9.74 6.62
CA VAL A 58 -9.48 10.95 7.25
C VAL A 58 -10.12 11.92 6.27
N ALA A 59 -9.80 11.84 4.97
CA ALA A 59 -10.34 12.77 3.99
C ALA A 59 -11.87 12.74 3.95
N PRO A 60 -12.54 13.90 3.83
CA PRO A 60 -13.98 13.96 3.70
C PRO A 60 -14.46 13.28 2.41
N ARG A 61 -15.74 12.88 2.38
CA ARG A 61 -16.38 12.32 1.18
C ARG A 61 -16.28 13.29 0.00
N GLY A 62 -16.16 12.73 -1.21
CA GLY A 62 -16.01 13.48 -2.45
C GLY A 62 -14.56 13.56 -2.92
N ARG A 63 -14.28 14.58 -3.74
CA ARG A 63 -13.05 14.69 -4.53
C ARG A 63 -11.74 14.54 -3.74
N PRO A 64 -11.58 15.07 -2.51
CA PRO A 64 -10.35 14.89 -1.74
C PRO A 64 -10.04 13.40 -1.46
N ARG A 65 -11.04 12.62 -1.02
CA ARG A 65 -10.87 11.19 -0.76
C ARG A 65 -10.65 10.40 -2.04
N GLU A 66 -11.34 10.77 -3.13
CA GLU A 66 -11.15 10.12 -4.42
C GLU A 66 -9.73 10.28 -4.96
N LEU A 67 -9.15 11.48 -4.85
CA LEU A 67 -7.77 11.73 -5.25
C LEU A 67 -6.77 10.98 -4.36
N ALA A 68 -6.98 10.96 -3.04
CA ALA A 68 -6.15 10.19 -2.12
C ALA A 68 -6.21 8.68 -2.43
N ALA A 69 -7.40 8.14 -2.69
CA ALA A 69 -7.59 6.74 -3.07
C ALA A 69 -6.95 6.43 -4.42
N ALA A 70 -7.08 7.31 -5.41
CA ALA A 70 -6.43 7.15 -6.71
C ALA A 70 -4.90 7.15 -6.58
N ALA A 71 -4.33 8.07 -5.79
CA ALA A 71 -2.89 8.09 -5.52
C ALA A 71 -2.42 6.80 -4.86
N ARG A 72 -3.18 6.25 -3.90
CA ARG A 72 -2.90 4.94 -3.29
C ARG A 72 -2.88 3.82 -4.32
N VAL A 73 -3.92 3.70 -5.13
CA VAL A 73 -4.02 2.68 -6.19
C VAL A 73 -2.83 2.80 -7.14
N LEU A 74 -2.45 4.02 -7.55
CA LEU A 74 -1.29 4.23 -8.41
C LEU A 74 0.01 3.77 -7.75
N CYS A 75 0.22 4.07 -6.46
CA CYS A 75 1.37 3.55 -5.72
C CYS A 75 1.41 2.02 -5.73
N ASP A 76 0.30 1.34 -5.40
CA ASP A 76 0.22 -0.12 -5.41
C ASP A 76 0.51 -0.73 -6.80
N VAL A 77 0.01 -0.11 -7.86
CA VAL A 77 0.29 -0.53 -9.25
C VAL A 77 1.77 -0.36 -9.58
N THR A 78 2.38 0.77 -9.22
CA THR A 78 3.82 0.99 -9.46
C THR A 78 4.69 0.04 -8.64
N ASP A 79 4.31 -0.24 -7.39
CA ASP A 79 5.00 -1.19 -6.52
C ASP A 79 4.92 -2.62 -7.09
N ALA A 80 3.75 -3.02 -7.60
CA ALA A 80 3.55 -4.31 -8.26
C ALA A 80 4.33 -4.45 -9.58
N ALA A 81 4.57 -3.34 -10.29
CA ALA A 81 5.33 -3.34 -11.54
C ALA A 81 6.85 -3.27 -11.32
N VAL A 82 7.31 -2.55 -10.28
CA VAL A 82 8.73 -2.21 -10.12
C VAL A 82 9.43 -3.12 -9.11
N PHE A 83 8.85 -3.39 -7.94
CA PHE A 83 9.56 -4.16 -6.90
C PHE A 83 9.92 -5.60 -7.28
N PRO A 84 9.10 -6.35 -8.04
CA PRO A 84 9.48 -7.69 -8.46
C PRO A 84 10.80 -7.75 -9.25
N LEU A 85 11.19 -6.65 -9.91
CA LEU A 85 12.43 -6.55 -10.69
C LEU A 85 13.70 -6.61 -9.80
N ALA A 86 13.57 -6.27 -8.51
CA ALA A 86 14.67 -6.31 -7.55
C ALA A 86 14.71 -7.59 -6.71
N VAL A 87 13.70 -8.47 -6.86
CA VAL A 87 13.50 -9.63 -5.98
C VAL A 87 14.16 -10.89 -6.56
N PRO A 88 14.96 -11.63 -5.78
CA PRO A 88 15.62 -12.84 -6.27
C PRO A 88 14.64 -14.00 -6.44
N GLY A 89 14.55 -14.49 -7.67
CA GLY A 89 13.81 -15.69 -8.05
C GLY A 89 12.35 -15.42 -8.45
N PRO A 90 11.82 -16.12 -9.46
CA PRO A 90 10.53 -15.82 -10.07
C PRO A 90 9.35 -16.00 -9.10
N ALA A 91 9.40 -16.99 -8.21
CA ALA A 91 8.32 -17.24 -7.26
C ALA A 91 8.16 -16.10 -6.23
N ARG A 92 9.27 -15.58 -5.70
CA ARG A 92 9.24 -14.44 -4.76
C ARG A 92 8.84 -13.15 -5.48
N ALA A 93 9.35 -12.94 -6.69
CA ALA A 93 8.98 -11.79 -7.51
C ALA A 93 7.46 -11.77 -7.77
N ALA A 94 6.89 -12.93 -8.15
CA ALA A 94 5.44 -13.08 -8.34
C ALA A 94 4.65 -12.84 -7.03
N ALA A 95 5.13 -13.34 -5.89
CA ALA A 95 4.48 -13.12 -4.60
C ALA A 95 4.45 -11.64 -4.19
N VAL A 96 5.55 -10.92 -4.42
CA VAL A 96 5.64 -9.46 -4.17
C VAL A 96 4.71 -8.70 -5.10
N ALA A 97 4.71 -9.03 -6.39
CA ALA A 97 3.80 -8.44 -7.38
C ALA A 97 2.33 -8.64 -6.99
N ALA A 98 1.97 -9.89 -6.66
CA ALA A 98 0.62 -10.26 -6.28
C ALA A 98 0.18 -9.58 -4.98
N SER A 99 1.08 -9.43 -4.00
CA SER A 99 0.78 -8.74 -2.75
C SER A 99 0.45 -7.26 -2.98
N ALA A 100 1.29 -6.54 -3.73
CA ALA A 100 1.06 -5.14 -4.06
C ALA A 100 -0.21 -4.96 -4.92
N ALA A 101 -0.40 -5.80 -5.94
CA ALA A 101 -1.60 -5.78 -6.77
C ALA A 101 -2.88 -6.04 -5.95
N THR A 102 -2.81 -6.91 -4.93
CA THR A 102 -3.93 -7.19 -4.03
C THR A 102 -4.32 -5.96 -3.22
N TRP A 103 -3.34 -5.25 -2.64
CA TRP A 103 -3.60 -3.99 -1.94
C TRP A 103 -4.25 -2.94 -2.85
N GLY A 104 -3.71 -2.76 -4.06
CA GLY A 104 -4.27 -1.84 -5.05
C GLY A 104 -5.68 -2.21 -5.51
N ALA A 105 -5.95 -3.49 -5.73
CA ALA A 105 -7.28 -3.98 -6.09
C ALA A 105 -8.29 -3.75 -4.96
N LEU A 106 -7.90 -3.99 -3.70
CA LEU A 106 -8.73 -3.69 -2.53
C LEU A 106 -9.01 -2.19 -2.38
N ALA A 107 -8.00 -1.34 -2.59
CA ALA A 107 -8.15 0.11 -2.57
C ALA A 107 -9.17 0.58 -3.61
N LEU A 108 -9.02 0.10 -4.85
CA LEU A 108 -9.90 0.43 -5.96
C LEU A 108 -11.33 -0.10 -5.71
N ALA A 109 -11.47 -1.34 -5.27
CA ALA A 109 -12.77 -1.95 -4.98
C ALA A 109 -13.49 -1.18 -3.87
N ALA A 110 -12.80 -0.82 -2.79
CA ALA A 110 -13.37 -0.03 -1.70
C ALA A 110 -13.88 1.34 -2.19
N ALA A 111 -13.08 2.04 -3.01
CA ALA A 111 -13.46 3.33 -3.60
C ALA A 111 -14.67 3.21 -4.54
N VAL A 112 -14.69 2.21 -5.42
CA VAL A 112 -15.80 1.97 -6.36
C VAL A 112 -17.09 1.59 -5.62
N LEU A 113 -17.01 0.71 -4.62
CA LEU A 113 -18.16 0.27 -3.85
C LEU A 113 -18.75 1.38 -2.99
N ASP A 114 -17.91 2.22 -2.36
CA ASP A 114 -18.39 3.39 -1.63
C ASP A 114 -19.04 4.40 -2.57
N ARG A 115 -18.41 4.71 -3.72
CA ARG A 115 -19.00 5.62 -4.73
C ARG A 115 -20.38 5.13 -5.19
N ARG A 116 -20.52 3.83 -5.49
CA ARG A 116 -21.81 3.22 -5.89
C ARG A 116 -22.86 3.29 -4.78
N ALA A 117 -22.44 3.27 -3.52
CA ALA A 117 -23.34 3.33 -2.38
C ALA A 117 -23.63 4.77 -1.90
N GLY A 118 -23.12 5.80 -2.59
CA GLY A 118 -23.23 7.20 -2.13
C GLY A 118 -22.46 7.46 -0.83
N ARG A 119 -21.39 6.69 -0.59
CA ARG A 119 -20.56 6.69 0.62
C ARG A 119 -19.14 7.17 0.39
#